data_AF-A0A2U3QT86-F1
#
_entry.id   AF-A0A2U3QT86-F1
#
_cell.length_a   1.000
_cell.length_b   1.000
_cell.length_c   1.000
_cell.angle_alpha   90.00
_cell.angle_beta   90.00
_cell.angle_gamma   90.00
#
_symmetry.space_group_name_H-M   'P 1'
#
loop_
_entity.id
_entity.type
_entity.pdbx_description
1 polymer ?
#
loop_
_entity_poly.entity_id
_entity_poly.type
_entity_poly.pdbx_seq_one_letter_code
_entity_poly.pdbx_strand_id
1 'polypeptide(L)' 'MKAQLKRKIAGVFEADMAYQILTSCDFGAAVKNKYYIKLLKNILLSDNIKFKILQEVQAVYGNDIEQLQVIQFDESKQVT' A
#
# COMPACT_ATOMS: atom_id res chain seq x y z
N MET A 1 6.69 5.74 -11.06
CA MET A 1 5.42 5.75 -10.28
C MET A 1 5.55 5.09 -8.90
N LYS A 2 6.09 3.87 -8.75
CA LYS A 2 6.24 3.21 -7.41
C LYS A 2 7.00 4.06 -6.37
N ALA A 3 8.12 4.68 -6.75
CA ALA A 3 8.86 5.60 -5.87
C ALA A 3 8.11 6.90 -5.55
N GLN A 4 7.22 7.35 -6.44
CA GLN A 4 6.38 8.54 -6.23
C GLN A 4 5.28 8.26 -5.21
N LEU A 5 4.63 7.10 -5.30
CA LEU A 5 3.65 6.65 -4.29
C LEU A 5 4.28 6.55 -2.90
N LYS A 6 5.47 5.95 -2.79
CA LYS A 6 6.19 5.86 -1.50
C LYS A 6 6.47 7.24 -0.88
N ARG A 7 6.89 8.22 -1.69
CA ARG A 7 7.10 9.60 -1.22
C ARG A 7 5.81 10.28 -0.77
N LYS A 8 4.69 10.05 -1.48
CA LYS A 8 3.37 10.54 -1.09
C LYS A 8 2.91 9.96 0.24
N ILE A 9 3.06 8.65 0.43
CA ILE A 9 2.75 8.01 1.72
C ILE A 9 3.60 8.59 2.85
N ALA A 10 4.89 8.83 2.61
CA ALA A 10 5.76 9.47 3.60
C ALA A 10 5.33 10.91 3.96
N GLY A 11 4.65 11.62 3.06
CA GLY A 11 4.19 13.00 3.29
C GLY A 11 2.77 13.12 3.84
N VAL A 12 1.93 12.10 3.69
CA VAL A 12 0.49 12.14 4.06
C VAL A 12 0.20 11.47 5.40
N PHE A 13 1.06 10.53 5.82
CA PHE A 13 0.93 9.83 7.09
C PHE A 13 1.92 10.39 8.12
N GLU A 14 1.58 10.27 9.39
CA GLU A 14 2.51 10.51 10.50
C GLU A 14 3.77 9.63 10.33
N ALA A 15 4.92 10.14 10.76
CA ALA A 15 6.22 9.50 10.50
C ALA A 15 6.27 8.02 10.89
N ASP A 16 5.74 7.66 12.07
CA ASP A 16 5.72 6.27 12.56
C ASP A 16 4.81 5.37 11.70
N MET A 17 3.64 5.87 11.31
CA MET A 17 2.71 5.13 10.45
C MET A 17 3.26 4.98 9.04
N ALA A 18 3.83 6.06 8.48
CA ALA A 18 4.50 6.04 7.19
C ALA A 18 5.63 5.01 7.19
N TYR A 19 6.47 5.00 8.23
CA TYR A 19 7.54 4.04 8.39
C TYR A 19 7.00 2.60 8.45
N GLN A 20 5.97 2.35 9.26
CA GLN A 20 5.35 1.02 9.36
C GLN A 20 4.79 0.55 8.02
N ILE A 21 4.06 1.41 7.30
CA ILE A 21 3.50 1.09 5.97
C ILE A 21 4.61 0.83 4.95
N LEU A 22 5.60 1.73 4.86
CA LEU A 22 6.67 1.64 3.85
C LEU A 22 7.60 0.43 4.06
N THR A 23 7.76 -0.03 5.29
CA THR A 23 8.61 -1.18 5.64
C THR A 23 7.84 -2.50 5.68
N SER A 24 6.52 -2.46 5.83
CA SER A 24 5.66 -3.66 5.96
C SER A 24 4.80 -3.93 4.74
N CYS A 25 4.79 -3.05 3.73
CA CYS A 25 4.00 -3.20 2.52
C CYS A 25 4.90 -3.16 1.27
N ASP A 26 4.72 -4.13 0.38
CA ASP A 26 5.20 -4.05 -0.99
C ASP A 26 4.09 -3.54 -1.91
N PHE A 27 4.36 -2.41 -2.55
CA PHE A 27 3.47 -1.74 -3.49
C PHE A 27 3.60 -2.41 -4.85
N GLY A 28 2.61 -3.22 -5.22
CA GLY A 28 2.61 -4.00 -6.44
C GLY A 28 2.28 -3.14 -7.67
N ALA A 29 1.28 -3.59 -8.42
CA ALA A 29 0.86 -2.96 -9.67
C ALA A 29 -0.61 -2.55 -9.63
N ALA A 30 -0.93 -1.56 -10.45
CA ALA A 30 -2.29 -1.25 -10.87
C ALA A 30 -2.71 -2.26 -11.95
N VAL A 31 -3.82 -2.98 -11.74
CA VAL A 31 -4.41 -3.91 -12.71
C VAL A 31 -5.90 -3.60 -12.79
N LYS A 32 -6.34 -3.12 -13.97
CA LYS A 32 -7.70 -2.62 -14.18
C LYS A 32 -8.04 -1.51 -13.15
N ASN A 33 -9.15 -1.63 -12.44
CA ASN A 33 -9.58 -0.69 -11.40
C ASN A 33 -9.04 -1.01 -9.99
N LYS A 34 -8.03 -1.88 -9.87
CA LYS A 34 -7.50 -2.33 -8.59
C LYS A 34 -6.00 -2.09 -8.47
N TYR A 35 -5.58 -1.72 -7.28
CA TYR A 35 -4.16 -1.64 -6.94
C TYR A 35 -3.79 -2.66 -5.88
N TYR A 36 -2.75 -3.44 -6.15
CA TYR A 36 -2.34 -4.54 -5.28
C TYR A 36 -1.24 -4.11 -4.33
N ILE A 37 -1.45 -4.34 -3.05
CA ILE A 37 -0.43 -4.20 -2.00
C ILE A 37 -0.27 -5.56 -1.33
N LYS A 38 0.98 -5.98 -1.16
CA LYS A 38 1.31 -7.20 -0.42
C LYS A 38 1.88 -6.84 0.93
N LEU A 39 1.35 -7.43 2.00
CA LEU A 39 1.96 -7.31 3.31
C LEU A 39 3.23 -8.17 3.39
N LEU A 40 4.33 -7.56 3.81
CA LEU A 40 5.63 -8.17 4.09
C LEU A 40 5.80 -8.53 5.56
N LYS A 41 4.94 -7.98 6.43
CA LYS A 41 4.88 -8.29 7.86
C LYS A 41 3.43 -8.46 8.26
N ASN A 42 3.19 -9.19 9.35
CA ASN A 42 1.88 -9.33 9.94
C ASN A 42 1.47 -8.01 10.64
N ILE A 43 0.92 -7.08 9.86
CA ILE A 43 0.40 -5.80 10.35
C ILE A 43 -1.08 -5.65 10.01
N LEU A 44 -1.81 -4.95 10.88
CA LEU A 44 -3.20 -4.60 10.62
C LEU A 44 -3.28 -3.24 9.92
N LEU A 45 -3.74 -3.23 8.67
CA LEU A 45 -4.14 -1.98 8.01
C LEU A 45 -5.61 -1.71 8.31
N SER A 46 -5.90 -0.64 9.05
CA SER A 46 -7.27 -0.19 9.27
C SER A 46 -7.88 0.37 7.99
N ASP A 47 -9.21 0.42 7.90
CA ASP A 47 -9.89 0.88 6.68
C ASP A 47 -9.61 2.35 6.37
N ASN A 48 -9.42 3.19 7.38
CA ASN A 48 -8.97 4.58 7.21
C ASN A 48 -7.58 4.65 6.54
N ILE A 49 -6.64 3.78 6.94
CA ILE A 49 -5.31 3.72 6.32
C ILE A 49 -5.42 3.24 4.88
N LYS A 50 -6.18 2.16 4.62
CA LYS A 50 -6.41 1.66 3.25
C LYS A 50 -7.02 2.74 2.36
N PHE A 51 -8.00 3.49 2.87
CA PHE A 51 -8.65 4.58 2.15
C PHE A 51 -7.66 5.69 1.79
N LYS A 52 -6.85 6.15 2.75
CA LYS A 52 -5.79 7.15 2.47
C LYS A 52 -4.76 6.65 1.46
N ILE A 53 -4.34 5.39 1.56
CA ILE A 53 -3.42 4.79 0.58
C ILE A 53 -4.06 4.78 -0.81
N LEU A 54 -5.35 4.43 -0.93
CA LEU A 54 -6.08 4.44 -2.19
C LEU A 54 -6.12 5.84 -2.81
N GLN A 55 -6.37 6.90 -2.02
CA GLN A 55 -6.32 8.29 -2.51
C GLN A 55 -4.94 8.63 -3.09
N GLU A 56 -3.86 8.22 -2.42
CA GLU A 56 -2.50 8.47 -2.95
C GLU A 56 -2.18 7.61 -4.19
N VAL A 57 -2.73 6.41 -4.28
CA VAL A 57 -2.64 5.59 -5.49
C VAL A 57 -3.36 6.29 -6.65
N GLN A 58 -4.58 6.77 -6.45
CA GLN A 58 -5.34 7.50 -7.46
C GLN A 58 -4.59 8.76 -7.92
N ALA A 59 -3.96 9.48 -7.00
CA ALA A 59 -3.15 10.65 -7.32
C ALA A 59 -1.87 10.36 -8.13
N VAL A 60 -1.40 9.09 -8.18
CA VAL A 60 -0.18 8.69 -8.92
C VAL A 60 -0.50 7.92 -10.18
N TYR A 61 -1.51 7.04 -10.13
CA TYR A 61 -1.84 6.08 -11.19
C TYR A 61 -3.11 6.44 -11.95
N GLY A 62 -3.89 7.41 -11.47
CA GLY A 62 -5.15 7.84 -12.07
C GLY A 62 -6.38 7.40 -11.27
N ASN A 63 -7.47 8.13 -11.45
CA ASN A 63 -8.73 7.90 -10.73
C ASN A 63 -9.47 6.63 -11.15
N ASP A 64 -9.00 5.93 -12.20
CA ASP A 64 -9.55 4.65 -12.65
C ASP A 64 -9.34 3.53 -11.60
N ILE A 65 -8.44 3.74 -10.64
CA ILE A 65 -8.24 2.82 -9.52
C ILE A 65 -9.30 3.09 -8.45
N GLU A 66 -10.25 2.19 -8.32
CA GLU A 66 -11.36 2.31 -7.37
C GLU A 66 -11.10 1.55 -6.06
N GLN A 67 -10.24 0.54 -6.10
CA GLN A 67 -10.08 -0.39 -4.96
C GLN A 67 -8.63 -0.72 -4.66
N LEU A 68 -8.33 -0.83 -3.38
CA LEU A 68 -7.06 -1.33 -2.87
C LEU A 68 -7.19 -2.80 -2.50
N GLN A 69 -6.49 -3.67 -3.23
CA GLN A 69 -6.43 -5.10 -2.93
C GLN A 69 -5.23 -5.40 -2.03
N VAL A 70 -5.49 -5.73 -0.77
CA VAL A 70 -4.45 -6.12 0.19
C VAL A 70 -4.29 -7.63 0.19
N ILE A 71 -3.13 -8.10 -0.26
CA ILE A 71 -2.69 -9.49 -0.12
C ILE A 71 -2.10 -9.62 1.28
N GLN A 72 -2.74 -10.46 2.10
CA GLN A 72 -2.30 -10.73 3.47
C GLN A 72 -0.89 -11.32 3.49
N PHE A 73 -0.21 -11.13 4.61
CA PHE A 73 1.10 -11.72 4.83
C PHE A 73 0.97 -13.24 4.86
N ASP A 74 1.80 -13.93 4.10
CA ASP A 74 1.82 -15.38 4.00
C ASP A 74 3.12 -15.90 4.65
N GLU A 75 3.02 -16.30 5.92
CA GLU A 75 4.14 -16.84 6.69
C GLU A 75 4.75 -18.08 6.02
N SER A 76 3.95 -18.85 5.28
CA SER A 76 4.39 -20.09 4.63
C SER A 76 5.29 -19.87 3.41
N LYS A 77 5.39 -18.62 2.92
CA LYS A 77 6.22 -18.24 1.77
C LYS A 77 7.51 -17.54 2.16
N GLN A 78 7.79 -17.39 3.45
CA GLN A 78 9.13 -17.02 3.89
C GLN A 78 10.03 -18.25 3.75
N VAL A 79 10.77 -18.30 2.64
CA VAL A 79 11.88 -19.23 2.49
C VAL A 79 12.96 -18.79 3.48
N THR A 80 13.24 -19.64 4.47
CA THR A 80 14.36 -19.51 5.42
C THR A 80 15.70 -19.42 4.69
#